data_AF-A0A528K8M7-F1
#
_entry.id   AF-A0A528K8M7-F1
#
_cell.length_a   1.000
_cell.length_b   1.000
_cell.length_c   1.000
_cell.angle_alpha   90.00
_cell.angle_beta   90.00
_cell.angle_gamma   90.00
#
_symmetry.space_group_name_H-M   'P 1'
#
loop_
_entity.id
_entity.type
_entity.pdbx_description
1 polymer ?
#
loop_
_entity_poly.entity_id
_entity_poly.type
_entity_poly.pdbx_seq_one_letter_code
_entity_poly.pdbx_strand_id
1 'polypeptide(L)' 'MSKPLLCDYWRSSVSYRVRIALKMLGIEYETVPFDLLAKEQKSA' A
#
# COMPACT_ATOMS: atom_id res chain seq x y z
N MET A 1 -12.70 -13.80 -5.78
CA MET A 1 -12.05 -12.51 -6.10
C MET A 1 -11.17 -12.13 -4.93
N SER A 2 -9.85 -12.07 -5.11
CA SER A 2 -8.91 -11.75 -4.02
C SER A 2 -8.88 -10.23 -3.79
N LYS A 3 -8.99 -9.79 -2.53
CA LYS A 3 -8.82 -8.39 -2.17
C LYS A 3 -7.36 -7.98 -2.33
N PRO A 4 -7.05 -6.85 -2.98
CA PRO A 4 -5.68 -6.34 -3.04
C PRO A 4 -5.15 -6.04 -1.64
N LEU A 5 -3.86 -6.30 -1.46
CA LEU A 5 -3.15 -6.05 -0.22
C LEU A 5 -2.14 -4.92 -0.49
N LEU A 6 -2.36 -3.77 0.13
CA LEU A 6 -1.56 -2.57 -0.02
C LEU A 6 -0.47 -2.53 1.05
N CYS A 7 0.78 -2.75 0.65
CA CYS A 7 1.95 -2.47 1.49
C CYS A 7 2.08 -0.95 1.64
N ASP A 8 1.65 -0.44 2.78
CA ASP A 8 1.48 0.99 3.00
C ASP A 8 2.59 1.54 3.90
N TYR A 9 3.16 2.67 3.48
CA TYR A 9 4.04 3.48 4.32
C TYR A 9 3.51 4.90 4.27
N TRP A 10 3.13 5.43 5.43
CA TRP A 10 2.39 6.70 5.54
C TRP A 10 3.09 7.89 4.88
N ARG A 11 4.44 7.86 4.81
CA ARG A 11 5.30 8.86 4.17
C ARG A 11 5.63 8.59 2.70
N SER A 12 5.18 7.47 2.12
CA SER A 12 5.41 7.12 0.73
C SER A 12 4.47 7.88 -0.20
N SER A 13 5.03 8.59 -1.17
CA SER A 13 4.24 9.28 -2.20
C SER A 13 3.53 8.32 -3.16
N VAL A 14 4.07 7.11 -3.35
CA VAL A 14 3.47 6.07 -4.18
C VAL A 14 2.29 5.43 -3.47
N SER A 15 2.47 5.03 -2.20
CA SER A 15 1.39 4.41 -1.40
C SER A 15 0.22 5.39 -1.23
N TYR A 16 0.49 6.70 -1.09
CA TYR A 16 -0.55 7.74 -1.10
C TYR A 16 -1.38 7.76 -2.39
N ARG A 17 -0.73 7.72 -3.56
CA ARG A 17 -1.43 7.72 -4.86
C ARG A 17 -2.26 6.45 -5.05
N VAL A 18 -1.76 5.31 -4.61
CA VAL A 18 -2.48 4.03 -4.70
C VAL A 18 -3.72 4.01 -3.79
N ARG A 19 -3.65 4.55 -2.57
CA ARG A 19 -4.83 4.73 -1.71
C ARG A 19 -5.92 5.58 -2.40
N ILE A 20 -5.52 6.67 -3.05
CA ILE A 20 -6.46 7.51 -3.81
C ILE A 20 -7.08 6.71 -4.96
N ALA A 21 -6.27 6.02 -5.77
CA ALA A 21 -6.77 5.25 -6.90
C ALA A 21 -7.76 4.15 -6.47
N LEU A 22 -7.43 3.38 -5.43
CA LEU A 22 -8.30 2.32 -4.91
C LEU A 22 -9.62 2.89 -4.39
N LYS A 23 -9.57 4.04 -3.71
CA LYS A 23 -10.77 4.73 -3.23
C LYS A 23 -11.61 5.29 -4.38
N MET A 24 -10.99 5.83 -5.42
CA MET A 24 -11.68 6.31 -6.63
C MET A 24 -12.34 5.17 -7.42
N LEU A 25 -11.71 3.99 -7.43
CA LEU A 25 -12.22 2.81 -8.12
C LEU A 25 -13.25 2.01 -7.29
N GLY A 26 -13.48 2.38 -6.03
CA GLY A 26 -14.38 1.65 -5.13
C GLY A 26 -13.91 0.23 -4.81
N ILE A 27 -12.60 -0.03 -4.91
CA ILE A 27 -12.03 -1.35 -4.65
C ILE A 27 -11.74 -1.45 -3.16
N GLU A 28 -12.33 -2.44 -2.49
CA GLU A 28 -11.94 -2.80 -1.14
C GLU A 28 -10.52 -3.40 -1.15
N TYR A 29 -9.66 -2.90 -0.28
CA TYR A 29 -8.29 -3.37 -0.10
C TYR A 29 -7.96 -3.45 1.38
N GLU A 30 -6.98 -4.29 1.70
CA GLU A 30 -6.39 -4.36 3.03
C GLU A 30 -5.05 -3.62 3.02
N THR A 31 -4.68 -2.99 4.13
CA THR A 31 -3.42 -2.28 4.28
C THR A 31 -2.52 -2.99 5.26
N VAL A 32 -1.28 -3.26 4.86
CA VAL A 32 -0.24 -3.77 5.76
C VAL A 32 0.83 -2.68 5.91
N PRO A 33 1.09 -2.21 7.14
CA PRO A 33 2.15 -1.24 7.38
C PRO A 33 3.51 -1.86 7.07
N PHE A 34 4.33 -1.15 6.30
CA PHE A 34 5.70 -1.53 5.96
C PHE A 34 6.67 -0.45 6.45
N ASP A 35 7.75 -0.84 7.12
CA ASP A 35 8.77 0.09 7.56
C ASP A 35 9.92 0.18 6.55
N LEU A 36 9.95 1.30 5.81
CA LEU A 36 11.00 1.57 4.84
C LEU A 36 12.37 1.86 5.51
N LEU A 37 12.38 2.32 6.76
CA LEU A 37 13.61 2.57 7.52
C LEU A 37 14.28 1.25 7.93
N ALA A 38 13.46 0.25 8.25
CA ALA A 38 13.92 -1.11 8.52
C ALA A 38 14.36 -1.88 7.25
N LYS A 39 14.26 -1.26 6.06
CA LYS A 39 14.58 -1.84 4.75
C LYS A 39 13.78 -3.11 4.42
N GLU A 40 12.55 -3.23 4.92
CA GLU A 40 11.69 -4.40 4.69
C GLU A 40 11.35 -4.60 3.20
N GLN A 41 11.50 -3.56 2.36
CA GLN A 41 11.31 -3.66 0.91
C GLN A 41 12.39 -4.45 0.15
N LYS A 42 13.47 -4.90 0.79
CA LYS A 42 14.64 -5.49 0.11
C LYS A 42 14.58 -6.99 -0.18
N SER A 43 13.45 -7.65 0.02
CA SER A 43 13.30 -9.05 -0.35
C SER A 43 12.24 -9.18 -1.44
N ALA A 44 12.71 -9.16 -2.69
CA ALA A 44 12.00 -9.63 -3.88
C ALA A 44 12.94 -10.55 -4.66
#